data_AF-A0A7J3UYW0-F1
#
_entry.id   AF-A0A7J3UYW0-F1
#
_cell.length_a   1.000
_cell.length_b   1.000
_cell.length_c   1.000
_cell.angle_alpha   90.00
_cell.angle_beta   90.00
_cell.angle_gamma   90.00
#
_symmetry.space_group_name_H-M   'P 1'
#
loop_
_entity.id
_entity.type
_entity.pdbx_description
1 polymer ?
#
loop_
_entity_poly.entity_id
_entity_poly.type
_entity_poly.pdbx_seq_one_letter_code
_entity_poly.pdbx_strand_id
1 'polypeptide(L)'
;MSCDECKGVLIPDGSGNLVCVECGLVHSNCDFYNPPVGKKQRLGSLITKGPAFFTDSSERKLSPETQAKYIRLKRLQESAYNGSCLNMLQLRRDLELIAVELCMPREVVETAMNFFDQLLSKLRNPYGNYGMLMAVCLASVSREFGDRAPVRLPELVNAFKRRGYKLSVRVVAKNLNFHSFFIPFNKKFHQSEDYLGRVVEKLRTSPFIQVRIRLIGFEPDDYFQRLLSLSKVLLAGLPPPRRSGKNPYLLAASAVFLANKILAESRSAESILTKSQFSKDVGIAEYTLRSHLSTVFTNGASQSKMLAAQI
;
A
#
# COMPACT_ATOMS: atom_id res chain seq x y z
N MET A 1 -28.83 4.38 -19.02
CA MET A 1 -29.02 4.69 -17.59
C MET A 1 -28.90 6.20 -17.42
N SER A 2 -29.85 6.83 -16.74
CA SER A 2 -29.89 8.29 -16.53
C SER A 2 -29.66 8.60 -15.06
N CYS A 3 -29.04 9.73 -14.76
CA CYS A 3 -28.81 10.19 -13.40
C CYS A 3 -30.14 10.45 -12.66
N ASP A 4 -30.23 10.04 -11.40
CA ASP A 4 -31.43 10.24 -10.58
C ASP A 4 -31.72 11.72 -10.29
N GLU A 5 -30.68 12.56 -10.28
CA GLU A 5 -30.77 13.99 -9.94
C GLU A 5 -31.05 14.86 -11.17
N CYS A 6 -30.24 14.73 -12.23
CA CYS A 6 -30.31 15.63 -13.40
C CYS A 6 -30.84 14.95 -14.67
N LYS A 7 -31.11 13.65 -14.63
CA LYS A 7 -31.44 12.81 -15.81
C LYS A 7 -30.37 12.77 -16.90
N GLY A 8 -29.19 13.35 -16.67
CA GLY A 8 -28.05 13.30 -17.56
C GLY A 8 -27.52 11.88 -17.78
N VAL A 9 -26.78 11.71 -18.87
CA VAL A 9 -26.20 10.41 -19.28
C VAL A 9 -25.13 9.98 -18.27
N LEU A 10 -25.13 8.68 -17.91
CA LEU A 10 -24.11 8.08 -17.07
C LEU A 10 -23.04 7.39 -17.92
N ILE A 11 -21.76 7.66 -17.66
CA ILE A 11 -20.60 7.04 -18.31
C ILE A 11 -19.76 6.30 -17.26
N PRO A 12 -19.24 5.10 -17.53
CA PRO A 12 -18.34 4.41 -16.61
C PRO A 12 -17.01 5.15 -16.42
N ASP A 13 -16.53 5.23 -15.18
CA ASP A 13 -15.17 5.67 -14.86
C ASP A 13 -14.17 4.50 -14.94
N GLY A 14 -12.86 4.82 -14.92
CA GLY A 14 -11.77 3.83 -14.94
C GLY A 14 -11.67 2.94 -13.69
N SER A 15 -12.62 3.06 -12.76
CA SER A 15 -12.80 2.22 -11.57
C SER A 15 -14.10 1.41 -11.60
N GLY A 16 -14.88 1.48 -12.68
CA GLY A 16 -16.11 0.72 -12.87
C GLY A 16 -17.36 1.34 -12.20
N ASN A 17 -17.28 2.58 -11.70
CA ASN A 17 -18.45 3.32 -11.24
C ASN A 17 -19.13 4.02 -12.42
N LEU A 18 -20.43 4.28 -12.32
CA LEU A 18 -21.15 5.09 -13.32
C LEU A 18 -21.19 6.54 -12.86
N VAL A 19 -20.62 7.45 -13.63
CA VAL A 19 -20.57 8.88 -13.29
C VAL A 19 -21.44 9.66 -14.25
N CYS A 20 -22.29 10.54 -13.73
CA CYS A 20 -23.07 11.43 -14.58
C CYS A 20 -22.18 12.50 -15.21
N VAL A 21 -22.29 12.67 -16.53
CA VAL A 21 -21.52 13.69 -17.28
C VAL A 21 -21.95 15.11 -16.93
N GLU A 22 -23.23 15.30 -16.62
CA GLU A 22 -23.80 16.64 -16.41
C GLU A 22 -23.61 17.13 -14.98
N CYS A 23 -23.82 16.29 -13.97
CA CYS A 23 -23.73 16.71 -12.56
C CYS A 23 -22.58 16.07 -11.77
N GLY A 24 -21.82 15.15 -12.36
CA GLY A 24 -20.70 14.49 -11.69
C GLY A 24 -21.09 13.48 -10.60
N LEU A 25 -22.39 13.17 -10.45
CA LEU A 25 -22.87 12.24 -9.45
C LEU A 25 -22.36 10.82 -9.75
N VAL A 26 -21.64 10.23 -8.79
CA VAL A 26 -21.12 8.87 -8.88
C VAL A 26 -22.19 7.90 -8.38
N HIS A 27 -22.80 7.17 -9.30
CA HIS A 27 -23.61 6.01 -9.00
C HIS A 27 -22.68 4.82 -8.73
N SER A 28 -22.50 4.49 -7.46
CA SER A 28 -21.82 3.28 -7.00
C SER A 28 -22.53 2.08 -7.60
N ASN A 29 -21.88 1.39 -8.55
CA ASN A 29 -22.46 0.20 -9.13
C ASN A 29 -22.43 -0.90 -8.06
N CYS A 30 -23.60 -1.25 -7.51
CA CYS A 30 -23.73 -2.39 -6.62
C CYS A 30 -23.51 -3.67 -7.44
N ASP A 31 -22.37 -4.30 -7.19
CA ASP A 31 -22.16 -5.75 -7.23
C ASP A 31 -22.60 -6.48 -8.50
N PHE A 32 -21.85 -6.33 -9.60
CA PHE A 32 -21.68 -7.47 -10.50
C PHE A 32 -20.73 -8.48 -9.87
N TYR A 33 -21.29 -9.36 -9.04
CA TYR A 33 -20.60 -10.56 -8.60
C TYR A 33 -20.62 -11.58 -9.75
N ASN A 34 -19.49 -11.70 -10.46
CA ASN A 34 -19.21 -12.91 -11.23
C ASN A 34 -18.53 -13.91 -10.30
N PRO A 35 -19.21 -14.99 -9.86
CA PRO A 35 -18.53 -16.03 -9.11
C PRO A 35 -17.43 -16.65 -9.96
N PRO A 36 -16.28 -17.01 -9.36
CA PRO A 36 -15.27 -17.80 -10.05
C PRO A 36 -15.90 -19.12 -10.52
N VAL A 37 -15.76 -19.37 -11.82
CA VAL A 37 -16.16 -20.61 -12.48
C VAL A 37 -15.49 -21.78 -11.74
N GLY A 38 -16.30 -22.65 -11.11
CA GLY A 38 -15.79 -23.93 -10.58
C GLY A 38 -16.22 -24.35 -9.16
N LYS A 39 -16.99 -23.56 -8.39
CA LYS A 39 -17.56 -24.04 -7.12
C LYS A 39 -19.05 -24.37 -7.29
N LYS A 40 -19.45 -25.57 -6.85
CA LYS A 40 -20.82 -26.10 -6.87
C LYS A 40 -21.83 -24.99 -6.55
N GLN A 41 -22.58 -24.54 -7.55
CA GLN A 41 -23.73 -23.66 -7.36
C GLN A 41 -24.68 -24.37 -6.40
N ARG A 42 -24.81 -23.85 -5.18
CA ARG A 42 -25.96 -24.18 -4.34
C ARG A 42 -27.14 -23.47 -5.00
N LEU A 43 -28.06 -24.26 -5.54
CA LEU A 43 -29.22 -23.81 -6.32
C LEU A 43 -29.99 -22.70 -5.59
N GLY A 44 -29.82 -21.46 -6.03
CA GLY A 44 -30.53 -20.31 -5.50
C GLY A 44 -30.03 -19.01 -6.12
N SER A 45 -30.91 -18.28 -6.76
CA SER A 45 -30.66 -16.90 -7.21
C SER A 45 -30.49 -15.98 -5.99
N LEU A 46 -29.54 -15.05 -6.06
CA LEU A 46 -29.30 -14.06 -5.01
C LEU A 46 -30.42 -13.02 -5.03
N ILE A 47 -31.01 -12.69 -3.87
CA ILE A 47 -32.00 -11.61 -3.79
C ILE A 47 -31.25 -10.29 -3.86
N THR A 48 -31.19 -9.69 -5.04
CA THR A 48 -30.60 -8.36 -5.27
C THR A 48 -31.62 -7.28 -4.93
N LYS A 49 -31.15 -6.20 -4.29
CA LYS A 49 -31.95 -4.99 -4.03
C LYS A 49 -31.46 -3.91 -4.98
N GLY A 50 -32.37 -3.24 -5.69
CA GLY A 50 -32.05 -2.01 -6.41
C GLY A 50 -31.63 -0.87 -5.46
N PRO A 51 -31.33 0.32 -5.98
CA PRO A 51 -30.78 1.44 -5.20
C PRO A 51 -31.64 1.86 -4.00
N ALA A 52 -32.96 1.66 -4.07
CA ALA A 52 -33.87 1.98 -2.95
C ALA A 52 -34.91 0.89 -2.63
N PHE A 53 -35.41 0.16 -3.65
CA PHE A 53 -36.56 -0.76 -3.54
C PHE A 53 -36.28 -2.09 -4.25
N PHE A 54 -37.00 -3.15 -3.85
CA PHE A 54 -37.09 -4.38 -4.64
C PHE A 54 -38.03 -4.18 -5.83
N THR A 55 -37.65 -4.71 -6.99
CA THR A 55 -38.44 -4.63 -8.22
C THR A 55 -38.79 -6.03 -8.72
N ASP A 56 -39.88 -6.13 -9.48
CA ASP A 56 -40.21 -7.34 -10.23
C ASP A 56 -39.36 -7.48 -11.51
N SER A 57 -39.61 -8.54 -12.30
CA SER A 57 -38.93 -8.79 -13.58
C SER A 57 -39.22 -7.72 -14.64
N SER A 58 -40.21 -6.85 -14.42
CA SER A 58 -40.58 -5.74 -15.29
C SER A 58 -40.14 -4.38 -14.71
N GLU A 59 -39.19 -4.39 -13.75
CA GLU A 59 -38.65 -3.22 -13.06
C GLU A 59 -39.67 -2.40 -12.25
N ARG A 60 -40.87 -2.93 -12.00
CA ARG A 60 -41.89 -2.25 -11.22
C ARG A 60 -41.62 -2.42 -9.74
N LYS A 61 -41.87 -1.35 -8.97
CA LYS A 61 -41.74 -1.38 -7.51
C LYS A 61 -42.73 -2.37 -6.92
N LEU A 62 -42.24 -3.29 -6.09
CA LEU A 62 -43.10 -4.19 -5.33
C LEU A 62 -43.94 -3.42 -4.32
N SER A 63 -45.12 -3.95 -3.99
CA SER A 63 -46.01 -3.38 -2.97
C SER A 63 -45.33 -3.31 -1.58
N PRO A 64 -45.74 -2.41 -0.68
CA PRO A 64 -45.10 -2.22 0.62
C PRO A 64 -45.00 -3.49 1.47
N GLU A 65 -46.04 -4.33 1.47
CA GLU A 65 -46.05 -5.61 2.18
C GLU A 65 -45.03 -6.60 1.58
N THR A 66 -44.96 -6.64 0.26
CA THR A 66 -44.03 -7.50 -0.47
C THR A 66 -42.59 -7.00 -0.29
N GLN A 67 -42.37 -5.68 -0.28
CA GLN A 67 -41.07 -5.09 0.09
C GLN A 67 -40.62 -5.55 1.46
N ALA A 68 -41.46 -5.45 2.49
CA ALA A 68 -41.12 -5.87 3.84
C ALA A 68 -40.75 -7.37 3.90
N LYS A 69 -41.48 -8.21 3.16
CA LYS A 69 -41.18 -9.64 3.01
C LYS A 69 -39.81 -9.87 2.37
N TYR A 70 -39.49 -9.21 1.26
CA TYR A 70 -38.19 -9.34 0.59
C TYR A 70 -37.04 -8.72 1.39
N ILE A 71 -37.26 -7.64 2.14
CA ILE A 71 -36.28 -7.10 3.10
C ILE A 71 -35.97 -8.16 4.16
N ARG A 72 -36.99 -8.81 4.74
CA ARG A 72 -36.81 -9.86 5.74
C ARG A 72 -36.10 -11.08 5.14
N LEU A 73 -36.50 -11.52 3.94
CA LEU A 73 -35.85 -12.64 3.25
C LEU A 73 -34.41 -12.33 2.88
N LYS A 74 -34.11 -11.11 2.39
CA LYS A 74 -32.75 -10.67 2.11
C LYS A 74 -31.92 -10.64 3.39
N ARG A 75 -32.44 -10.13 4.51
CA ARG A 75 -31.75 -10.17 5.81
C ARG A 75 -31.50 -11.60 6.29
N LEU A 76 -32.44 -12.52 6.08
CA LEU A 76 -32.27 -13.93 6.43
C LEU A 76 -31.25 -14.62 5.51
N GLN A 77 -31.27 -14.31 4.22
CA GLN A 77 -30.28 -14.76 3.25
C GLN A 77 -28.91 -14.20 3.64
N GLU A 78 -28.76 -12.90 3.79
CA GLU A 78 -27.54 -12.25 4.29
C GLU A 78 -27.11 -12.83 5.64
N SER A 79 -28.01 -13.10 6.58
CA SER A 79 -27.67 -13.71 7.88
C SER A 79 -27.20 -15.16 7.76
N ALA A 80 -27.83 -15.97 6.90
CA ALA A 80 -27.40 -17.34 6.62
C ALA A 80 -26.04 -17.37 5.92
N TYR A 81 -25.74 -16.35 5.10
CA TYR A 81 -24.43 -16.17 4.47
C TYR A 81 -23.41 -15.59 5.49
N ASN A 82 -23.80 -14.66 6.36
CA ASN A 82 -22.94 -14.02 7.36
C ASN A 82 -22.45 -14.98 8.45
N GLY A 83 -23.17 -16.09 8.69
CA GLY A 83 -22.75 -17.12 9.64
C GLY A 83 -21.59 -18.02 9.17
N SER A 84 -21.20 -17.97 7.88
CA SER A 84 -20.18 -18.90 7.34
C SER A 84 -19.34 -18.37 6.17
N CYS A 85 -19.71 -17.25 5.58
CA CYS A 85 -19.04 -16.66 4.42
C CYS A 85 -18.17 -15.49 4.86
N LEU A 86 -16.86 -15.68 4.82
CA LEU A 86 -15.93 -14.57 4.72
C LEU A 86 -16.38 -13.65 3.58
N ASN A 87 -16.62 -12.37 3.85
CA ASN A 87 -16.93 -11.41 2.79
C ASN A 87 -15.65 -11.09 1.99
N MET A 88 -15.33 -11.94 1.01
CA MET A 88 -14.18 -11.80 0.11
C MET A 88 -14.15 -10.44 -0.60
N LEU A 89 -15.32 -9.86 -0.87
CA LEU A 89 -15.43 -8.54 -1.49
C LEU A 89 -14.97 -7.45 -0.51
N GLN A 90 -15.38 -7.55 0.76
CA GLN A 90 -14.91 -6.62 1.79
C GLN A 90 -13.41 -6.77 2.04
N LEU A 91 -12.89 -8.00 2.08
CA LEU A 91 -11.46 -8.25 2.22
C LEU A 91 -10.66 -7.65 1.05
N ARG A 92 -11.16 -7.77 -0.19
CA ARG A 92 -10.55 -7.16 -1.37
C ARG A 92 -10.60 -5.63 -1.31
N ARG A 93 -11.75 -5.05 -0.97
CA ARG A 93 -11.88 -3.58 -0.80
C ARG A 93 -10.92 -3.06 0.27
N ASP A 94 -10.84 -3.76 1.41
CA ASP A 94 -9.89 -3.41 2.47
C ASP A 94 -8.45 -3.48 1.96
N LEU A 95 -8.11 -4.49 1.16
CA LEU A 95 -6.78 -4.64 0.58
C LEU A 95 -6.43 -3.52 -0.39
N GLU A 96 -7.34 -3.17 -1.30
CA GLU A 96 -7.18 -2.06 -2.25
C GLU A 96 -6.95 -0.74 -1.50
N LEU A 97 -7.73 -0.49 -0.44
CA LEU A 97 -7.59 0.70 0.37
C LEU A 97 -6.29 0.71 1.20
N ILE A 98 -5.84 -0.44 1.70
CA ILE A 98 -4.55 -0.59 2.39
C ILE A 98 -3.40 -0.34 1.40
N ALA A 99 -3.51 -0.84 0.16
CA ALA A 99 -2.50 -0.66 -0.86
C ALA A 99 -2.37 0.81 -1.26
N VAL A 100 -3.49 1.53 -1.42
CA VAL A 100 -3.49 2.98 -1.64
C VAL A 100 -2.80 3.70 -0.49
N GLU A 101 -3.13 3.36 0.76
CA GLU A 101 -2.50 3.97 1.95
C GLU A 101 -0.98 3.69 2.02
N LEU A 102 -0.53 2.54 1.53
CA LEU A 102 0.87 2.16 1.50
C LEU A 102 1.60 2.60 0.21
N CYS A 103 0.91 3.34 -0.67
CA CYS A 103 1.34 3.77 -2.00
C CYS A 103 1.84 2.61 -2.87
N MET A 104 1.15 1.47 -2.84
CA MET A 104 1.43 0.32 -3.69
C MET A 104 0.65 0.41 -5.00
N PRO A 105 1.23 -0.04 -6.14
CA PRO A 105 0.51 -0.11 -7.41
C PRO A 105 -0.56 -1.20 -7.38
N ARG A 106 -1.59 -1.05 -8.24
CA ARG A 106 -2.71 -2.01 -8.35
C ARG A 106 -2.25 -3.43 -8.68
N GLU A 107 -1.20 -3.56 -9.49
CA GLU A 107 -0.57 -4.84 -9.86
C GLU A 107 -0.16 -5.68 -8.63
N VAL A 108 0.32 -5.03 -7.57
CA VAL A 108 0.72 -5.70 -6.31
C VAL A 108 -0.48 -6.27 -5.60
N VAL A 109 -1.63 -5.58 -5.64
CA VAL A 109 -2.89 -6.02 -5.03
C VAL A 109 -3.44 -7.23 -5.77
N GLU A 110 -3.49 -7.17 -7.10
CA GLU A 110 -3.98 -8.27 -7.93
C GLU A 110 -3.12 -9.53 -7.76
N THR A 111 -1.78 -9.36 -7.74
CA THR A 111 -0.85 -10.47 -7.49
C THR A 111 -1.03 -11.04 -6.08
N ALA A 112 -1.23 -10.18 -5.07
CA ALA A 112 -1.48 -10.62 -3.70
C ALA A 112 -2.78 -11.40 -3.56
N MET A 113 -3.84 -11.00 -4.29
CA MET A 113 -5.12 -11.73 -4.32
C MET A 113 -4.96 -13.11 -4.99
N ASN A 114 -4.23 -13.18 -6.12
CA ASN A 114 -3.94 -14.44 -6.77
C ASN A 114 -3.18 -15.39 -5.84
N PHE A 115 -2.22 -14.87 -5.07
CA PHE A 115 -1.47 -15.66 -4.08
C PHE A 115 -2.35 -16.11 -2.93
N PHE A 116 -3.24 -15.25 -2.47
CA PHE A 116 -4.20 -15.58 -1.43
C PHE A 116 -5.12 -16.73 -1.86
N ASP A 117 -5.64 -16.71 -3.09
CA ASP A 117 -6.48 -17.79 -3.62
C ASP A 117 -5.71 -19.11 -3.74
N GLN A 118 -4.46 -19.07 -4.20
CA GLN A 118 -3.58 -20.24 -4.22
C GLN A 118 -3.33 -20.78 -2.81
N LEU A 119 -3.07 -19.91 -1.83
CA LEU A 119 -2.87 -20.30 -0.44
C LEU A 119 -4.12 -20.96 0.13
N LEU A 120 -5.29 -20.38 -0.11
CA LEU A 120 -6.58 -20.92 0.34
C LEU A 120 -6.87 -22.31 -0.24
N SER A 121 -6.53 -22.57 -1.50
CA SER A 121 -6.70 -23.89 -2.12
C SER A 121 -5.87 -25.00 -1.45
N LYS A 122 -4.75 -24.63 -0.82
CA LYS A 122 -3.80 -25.57 -0.19
C LYS A 122 -4.06 -25.77 1.31
N LEU A 123 -4.79 -24.85 1.96
CA LEU A 123 -5.05 -24.90 3.40
C LEU A 123 -6.31 -25.72 3.72
N ARG A 124 -6.15 -26.78 4.52
CA ARG A 124 -7.26 -27.66 4.96
C ARG A 124 -8.27 -26.96 5.89
N ASN A 125 -7.89 -25.87 6.58
CA ASN A 125 -8.76 -25.16 7.52
C ASN A 125 -8.39 -23.65 7.62
N PRO A 126 -8.87 -22.80 6.70
CA PRO A 126 -8.47 -21.40 6.62
C PRO A 126 -9.20 -20.45 7.59
N TYR A 127 -10.17 -20.96 8.36
CA TYR A 127 -11.18 -20.15 9.06
C TYR A 127 -10.68 -19.31 10.25
N GLY A 128 -9.40 -19.39 10.62
CA GLY A 128 -8.88 -18.70 11.80
C GLY A 128 -8.54 -17.23 11.60
N ASN A 129 -7.97 -16.82 10.46
CA ASN A 129 -7.45 -15.46 10.32
C ASN A 129 -7.12 -15.04 8.87
N TYR A 130 -8.14 -14.87 8.03
CA TYR A 130 -7.98 -14.43 6.64
C TYR A 130 -7.26 -13.09 6.49
N GLY A 131 -7.48 -12.14 7.41
CA GLY A 131 -6.75 -10.88 7.43
C GLY A 131 -5.24 -11.06 7.63
N MET A 132 -4.84 -12.01 8.48
CA MET A 132 -3.43 -12.38 8.64
C MET A 132 -2.86 -13.01 7.36
N LEU A 133 -3.58 -13.97 6.77
CA LEU A 133 -3.14 -14.61 5.52
C LEU A 133 -2.98 -13.58 4.40
N MET A 134 -3.89 -12.62 4.33
CA MET A 134 -3.82 -11.52 3.37
C MET A 134 -2.62 -10.60 3.63
N ALA A 135 -2.36 -10.24 4.89
CA ALA A 135 -1.18 -9.48 5.24
C ALA A 135 0.13 -10.23 4.89
N VAL A 136 0.15 -11.55 5.05
CA VAL A 136 1.27 -12.40 4.64
C VAL A 136 1.44 -12.37 3.12
N CYS A 137 0.36 -12.54 2.35
CA CYS A 137 0.41 -12.50 0.88
C CYS A 137 0.92 -11.13 0.39
N LEU A 138 0.37 -10.04 0.91
CA LEU A 138 0.77 -8.68 0.53
C LEU A 138 2.24 -8.39 0.90
N ALA A 139 2.69 -8.84 2.07
CA ALA A 139 4.10 -8.73 2.46
C ALA A 139 5.03 -9.54 1.56
N SER A 140 4.61 -10.73 1.13
CA SER A 140 5.38 -11.57 0.20
C SER A 140 5.50 -10.94 -1.18
N VAL A 141 4.38 -10.46 -1.74
CA VAL A 141 4.37 -9.80 -3.05
C VAL A 141 5.17 -8.49 -3.01
N SER A 142 5.05 -7.71 -1.93
CA SER A 142 5.86 -6.51 -1.73
C SER A 142 7.36 -6.80 -1.86
N ARG A 143 7.85 -7.92 -1.29
CA ARG A 143 9.26 -8.33 -1.42
C ARG A 143 9.66 -8.70 -2.84
N GLU A 144 8.74 -9.29 -3.60
CA GLU A 144 8.98 -9.68 -4.98
C GLU A 144 9.09 -8.47 -5.92
N PHE A 145 8.29 -7.43 -5.67
CA PHE A 145 8.29 -6.18 -6.43
C PHE A 145 9.46 -5.24 -6.09
N GLY A 146 10.23 -5.49 -5.02
CA GLY A 146 11.45 -4.74 -4.68
C GLY A 146 11.21 -3.23 -4.51
N ASP A 147 11.98 -2.41 -5.24
CA ASP A 147 11.93 -0.94 -5.25
C ASP A 147 10.56 -0.37 -5.67
N ARG A 148 9.70 -1.14 -6.37
CA ARG A 148 8.36 -0.67 -6.76
C ARG A 148 7.35 -0.68 -5.61
N ALA A 149 7.56 -1.51 -4.60
CA ALA A 149 6.65 -1.62 -3.45
C ALA A 149 7.39 -1.95 -2.14
N PRO A 150 8.37 -1.13 -1.72
CA PRO A 150 9.17 -1.40 -0.54
C PRO A 150 8.39 -1.12 0.75
N VAL A 151 7.77 -2.13 1.36
CA VAL A 151 6.90 -1.91 2.53
C VAL A 151 7.46 -2.55 3.79
N ARG A 152 7.53 -1.74 4.85
CA ARG A 152 7.99 -2.20 6.16
C ARG A 152 6.87 -3.01 6.83
N LEU A 153 7.22 -4.14 7.45
CA LEU A 153 6.24 -4.95 8.20
C LEU A 153 5.45 -4.15 9.27
N PRO A 154 6.05 -3.22 10.03
CA PRO A 154 5.29 -2.38 10.96
C PRO A 154 4.27 -1.46 10.26
N GLU A 155 4.61 -0.90 9.10
CA GLU A 155 3.68 -0.05 8.33
C GLU A 155 2.50 -0.87 7.83
N LEU A 156 2.78 -2.05 7.26
CA LEU A 156 1.75 -2.98 6.83
C LEU A 156 0.81 -3.36 7.97
N VAL A 157 1.36 -3.79 9.11
CA VAL A 157 0.54 -4.17 10.28
C VAL A 157 -0.29 -3.00 10.79
N ASN A 158 0.25 -1.78 10.80
CA ASN A 158 -0.50 -0.61 11.21
C ASN A 158 -1.63 -0.26 10.23
N ALA A 159 -1.41 -0.41 8.93
CA ALA A 159 -2.45 -0.22 7.92
C ALA A 159 -3.62 -1.20 8.12
N PHE A 160 -3.32 -2.49 8.34
CA PHE A 160 -4.34 -3.48 8.68
C PHE A 160 -5.04 -3.18 10.02
N LYS A 161 -4.32 -2.73 11.04
CA LYS A 161 -4.93 -2.34 12.33
C LYS A 161 -5.92 -1.20 12.19
N ARG A 162 -5.64 -0.20 11.35
CA ARG A 162 -6.56 0.91 11.07
C ARG A 162 -7.87 0.46 10.42
N ARG A 163 -7.86 -0.69 9.73
CA ARG A 163 -9.06 -1.34 9.17
C ARG A 163 -9.79 -2.26 10.15
N GLY A 164 -9.33 -2.37 11.40
CA GLY A 164 -9.95 -3.19 12.44
C GLY A 164 -9.36 -4.59 12.61
N TYR A 165 -8.32 -4.96 11.86
CA TYR A 165 -7.67 -6.26 12.00
C TYR A 165 -6.73 -6.31 13.21
N LYS A 166 -6.87 -7.37 14.02
CA LYS A 166 -6.02 -7.60 15.20
C LYS A 166 -4.74 -8.34 14.80
N LEU A 167 -3.76 -7.61 14.25
CA LEU A 167 -2.48 -8.16 13.82
C LEU A 167 -1.32 -7.69 14.71
N SER A 168 -0.28 -8.51 14.81
CA SER A 168 1.00 -8.10 15.41
C SER A 168 2.15 -8.41 14.46
N VAL A 169 3.19 -7.56 14.49
CA VAL A 169 4.38 -7.71 13.61
C VAL A 169 5.04 -9.07 13.80
N ARG A 170 5.13 -9.54 15.06
CA ARG A 170 5.70 -10.86 15.39
C ARG A 170 4.90 -12.00 14.78
N VAL A 171 3.57 -11.96 14.86
CA VAL A 171 2.69 -12.99 14.31
C VAL A 171 2.78 -13.00 12.78
N VAL A 172 2.75 -11.84 12.14
CA VAL A 172 2.89 -11.75 10.67
C VAL A 172 4.25 -12.28 10.20
N ALA A 173 5.35 -11.91 10.87
CA ALA A 173 6.69 -12.40 10.54
C ALA A 173 6.81 -13.92 10.72
N LYS A 174 6.24 -14.49 11.79
CA LYS A 174 6.21 -15.94 12.02
C LYS A 174 5.45 -16.66 10.90
N ASN A 175 4.27 -16.14 10.52
CA ASN A 175 3.44 -16.73 9.47
C ASN A 175 4.05 -16.54 8.08
N LEU A 176 4.76 -15.45 7.80
CA LEU A 176 5.54 -15.28 6.57
C LEU A 176 6.56 -16.40 6.38
N ASN A 177 7.31 -16.75 7.44
CA ASN A 177 8.26 -17.84 7.39
C ASN A 177 7.58 -19.21 7.25
N PHE A 178 6.49 -19.43 7.98
CA PHE A 178 5.73 -20.68 7.93
C PHE A 178 5.07 -20.92 6.57
N HIS A 179 4.45 -19.90 5.98
CA HIS A 179 3.79 -20.03 4.69
C HIS A 179 4.74 -19.95 3.48
N SER A 180 6.02 -19.60 3.70
CA SER A 180 7.05 -19.65 2.66
C SER A 180 7.31 -21.03 2.07
N PHE A 181 6.84 -22.11 2.72
CA PHE A 181 6.87 -23.46 2.17
C PHE A 181 5.77 -23.72 1.14
N PHE A 182 4.62 -23.05 1.27
CA PHE A 182 3.44 -23.28 0.41
C PHE A 182 3.40 -22.34 -0.79
N ILE A 183 4.01 -21.17 -0.66
CA ILE A 183 4.14 -20.17 -1.72
C ILE A 183 5.62 -20.03 -2.04
N PRO A 184 6.08 -20.44 -3.24
CA PRO A 184 7.45 -20.24 -3.68
C PRO A 184 7.66 -18.78 -4.08
N PHE A 185 7.69 -17.86 -3.11
CA PHE A 185 8.12 -16.48 -3.35
C PHE A 185 9.62 -16.33 -3.11
N ASN A 186 10.21 -15.32 -3.75
CA ASN A 186 11.62 -15.01 -3.58
C ASN A 186 11.88 -14.58 -2.14
N LYS A 187 12.65 -15.37 -1.37
CA LYS A 187 12.99 -15.07 0.04
C LYS A 187 13.94 -13.89 0.19
N LYS A 188 14.22 -13.15 -0.88
CA LYS A 188 15.04 -11.94 -0.84
C LYS A 188 14.37 -10.93 0.08
N PHE A 189 15.15 -10.52 1.08
CA PHE A 189 14.81 -9.34 1.86
C PHE A 189 15.05 -8.11 1.00
N HIS A 190 14.23 -7.08 1.22
CA HIS A 190 14.47 -5.78 0.61
C HIS A 190 15.89 -5.30 0.89
N GLN A 191 16.54 -4.82 -0.16
CA GLN A 191 17.83 -4.16 -0.03
C GLN A 191 17.63 -2.74 0.51
N SER A 192 18.72 -2.09 0.93
CA SER A 192 18.66 -0.69 1.34
C SER A 192 18.21 0.22 0.20
N GLU A 193 18.61 -0.12 -1.02
CA GLU A 193 18.37 0.60 -2.25
C GLU A 193 16.88 0.68 -2.57
N ASP A 194 16.13 -0.42 -2.34
CA ASP A 194 14.68 -0.49 -2.57
C ASP A 194 13.90 0.56 -1.75
N TYR A 195 14.43 1.02 -0.62
CA TYR A 195 13.70 1.99 0.23
C TYR A 195 13.94 3.44 -0.17
N LEU A 196 14.89 3.73 -1.07
CA LEU A 196 15.26 5.09 -1.42
C LEU A 196 14.09 5.89 -2.00
N GLY A 197 13.37 5.31 -2.97
CA GLY A 197 12.22 5.96 -3.60
C GLY A 197 11.16 6.34 -2.57
N ARG A 198 10.85 5.43 -1.64
CA ARG A 198 9.87 5.67 -0.57
C ARG A 198 10.30 6.76 0.41
N VAL A 199 11.58 6.82 0.77
CA VAL A 199 12.09 7.88 1.65
C VAL A 199 11.99 9.23 0.95
N VAL A 200 12.38 9.31 -0.32
CA VAL A 200 12.29 10.55 -1.11
C VAL A 200 10.84 11.00 -1.28
N GLU A 201 9.91 10.08 -1.54
CA GLU A 201 8.50 10.42 -1.70
C GLU A 201 7.87 10.96 -0.42
N LYS A 202 8.25 10.43 0.75
CA LYS A 202 7.86 11.00 2.06
C LYS A 202 8.36 12.43 2.22
N LEU A 203 9.58 12.73 1.79
CA LEU A 203 10.12 14.09 1.84
C LEU A 203 9.41 15.01 0.83
N ARG A 204 9.07 14.50 -0.35
CA ARG A 204 8.33 15.23 -1.38
C ARG A 204 6.93 15.63 -0.90
N THR A 205 6.28 14.76 -0.12
CA THR A 205 4.95 15.02 0.47
C THR A 205 4.98 16.14 1.52
N SER A 206 6.14 16.44 2.11
CA SER A 206 6.28 17.47 3.15
C SER A 206 6.26 18.89 2.54
N PRO A 207 5.23 19.72 2.81
CA PRO A 207 5.12 21.05 2.22
C PRO A 207 6.26 21.98 2.70
N PHE A 208 6.72 21.77 3.94
CA PHE A 208 7.82 22.52 4.51
C PHE A 208 9.13 22.34 3.72
N ILE A 209 9.41 21.11 3.30
CA ILE A 209 10.60 20.80 2.49
C ILE A 209 10.50 21.46 1.12
N GLN A 210 9.35 21.40 0.47
CA GLN A 210 9.14 22.04 -0.83
C GLN A 210 9.40 23.55 -0.79
N VAL A 211 8.93 24.23 0.25
CA VAL A 211 9.16 25.68 0.43
C VAL A 211 10.66 25.97 0.59
N ARG A 212 11.38 25.21 1.43
CA ARG A 212 12.82 25.43 1.63
C ARG A 212 13.64 25.18 0.37
N ILE A 213 13.29 24.16 -0.41
CA ILE A 213 13.95 23.87 -1.69
C ILE A 213 13.81 25.08 -2.63
N ARG A 214 12.60 25.64 -2.76
CA ARG A 214 12.34 26.81 -3.61
C ARG A 214 13.05 28.07 -3.13
N LEU A 215 13.10 28.30 -1.81
CA LEU A 215 13.82 29.45 -1.23
C LEU A 215 15.32 29.43 -1.53
N ILE A 216 15.92 28.24 -1.64
CA ILE A 216 17.33 28.06 -2.00
C ILE A 216 17.53 28.10 -3.53
N GLY A 217 16.44 28.23 -4.31
CA GLY A 217 16.49 28.32 -5.77
C GLY A 217 16.65 26.97 -6.47
N PHE A 218 16.30 25.87 -5.80
CA PHE A 218 16.20 24.57 -6.47
C PHE A 218 14.81 24.36 -7.07
N GLU A 219 14.80 23.76 -8.25
CA GLU A 219 13.60 23.15 -8.82
C GLU A 219 13.34 21.83 -8.05
N PRO A 220 12.13 21.60 -7.51
CA PRO A 220 11.87 20.44 -6.64
C PRO A 220 12.21 19.10 -7.26
N ASP A 221 11.93 18.93 -8.56
CA ASP A 221 12.11 17.65 -9.21
C ASP A 221 13.60 17.35 -9.46
N ASP A 222 14.37 18.32 -9.95
CA ASP A 222 15.84 18.21 -10.07
C ASP A 222 16.49 17.92 -8.70
N TYR A 223 16.06 18.60 -7.63
CA TYR A 223 16.60 18.35 -6.29
C TYR A 223 16.40 16.90 -5.84
N PHE A 224 15.18 16.37 -5.96
CA PHE A 224 14.89 15.00 -5.54
C PHE A 224 15.55 13.95 -6.43
N GLN A 225 15.70 14.21 -7.74
CA GLN A 225 16.45 13.34 -8.65
C GLN A 225 17.93 13.26 -8.27
N ARG A 226 18.58 14.40 -8.01
CA ARG A 226 19.98 14.45 -7.54
C ARG A 226 20.16 13.80 -6.18
N LEU A 227 19.20 14.01 -5.27
CA LEU A 227 19.21 13.40 -3.95
C LEU A 227 19.18 11.86 -4.06
N LEU A 228 18.33 11.34 -4.94
CA LEU A 228 18.19 9.91 -5.16
C LEU A 228 19.43 9.30 -5.83
N SER A 229 19.99 9.97 -6.86
CA SER A 229 21.21 9.51 -7.54
C SER A 229 22.40 9.45 -6.59
N LEU A 230 22.64 10.51 -5.81
CA LEU A 230 23.70 10.54 -4.80
C LEU A 230 23.50 9.48 -3.72
N SER A 231 22.25 9.25 -3.28
CA SER A 231 21.96 8.22 -2.28
C SER A 231 22.29 6.82 -2.79
N LYS A 232 22.01 6.53 -4.06
CA LYS A 232 22.40 5.25 -4.71
C LYS A 232 23.91 5.07 -4.74
N VAL A 233 24.65 6.12 -5.11
CA VAL A 233 26.12 6.11 -5.14
C VAL A 233 26.70 5.90 -3.74
N LEU A 234 26.18 6.61 -2.73
CA LEU A 234 26.60 6.45 -1.34
C LEU A 234 26.36 5.04 -0.82
N LEU A 235 25.19 4.46 -1.10
CA LEU A 235 24.92 3.08 -0.73
C LEU A 235 25.87 2.14 -1.46
N ALA A 236 26.01 2.25 -2.79
CA ALA A 236 26.90 1.41 -3.60
C ALA A 236 28.35 1.41 -3.10
N GLY A 237 28.86 2.57 -2.66
CA GLY A 237 30.21 2.70 -2.10
C GLY A 237 30.42 2.06 -0.72
N LEU A 238 29.37 1.65 -0.01
CA LEU A 238 29.51 1.01 1.31
C LEU A 238 29.93 -0.46 1.18
N PRO A 239 31.00 -0.90 1.87
CA PRO A 239 31.42 -2.30 1.85
C PRO A 239 30.43 -3.21 2.61
N PRO A 240 30.28 -4.49 2.22
CA PRO A 240 29.38 -5.45 2.86
C PRO A 240 29.41 -5.52 4.40
N PRO A 241 30.58 -5.50 5.09
CA PRO A 241 30.63 -5.56 6.55
C PRO A 241 29.95 -4.36 7.25
N ARG A 242 29.90 -3.19 6.60
CA ARG A 242 29.20 -2.02 7.15
C ARG A 242 27.69 -2.06 6.91
N ARG A 243 27.24 -2.84 5.93
CA ARG A 243 25.82 -3.02 5.60
C ARG A 243 25.18 -4.16 6.38
N SER A 244 25.94 -5.23 6.63
CA SER A 244 25.42 -6.47 7.24
C SER A 244 24.90 -6.26 8.66
N GLY A 245 23.78 -6.92 9.00
CA GLY A 245 23.16 -6.88 10.34
C GLY A 245 22.46 -5.56 10.71
N LYS A 246 22.44 -4.58 9.81
CA LYS A 246 21.75 -3.29 10.01
C LYS A 246 20.37 -3.29 9.37
N ASN A 247 19.47 -2.46 9.87
CA ASN A 247 18.14 -2.31 9.27
C ASN A 247 18.27 -1.60 7.90
N PRO A 248 17.82 -2.22 6.79
CA PRO A 248 17.99 -1.68 5.44
C PRO A 248 17.28 -0.32 5.25
N TYR A 249 16.13 -0.12 5.89
CA TYR A 249 15.43 1.17 5.82
C TYR A 249 16.20 2.30 6.50
N LEU A 250 16.84 2.01 7.64
CA LEU A 250 17.65 3.01 8.35
C LEU A 250 18.90 3.38 7.54
N LEU A 251 19.51 2.40 6.86
CA LEU A 251 20.63 2.66 5.95
C LEU A 251 20.20 3.56 4.79
N ALA A 252 19.08 3.26 4.15
CA ALA A 252 18.52 4.07 3.07
C ALA A 252 18.27 5.51 3.51
N ALA A 253 17.56 5.69 4.63
CA ALA A 253 17.25 7.01 5.16
C ALA A 253 18.52 7.79 5.57
N SER A 254 19.51 7.10 6.16
CA SER A 254 20.78 7.74 6.53
C SER A 254 21.57 8.18 5.29
N ALA A 255 21.56 7.39 4.22
CA ALA A 255 22.18 7.74 2.94
C ALA A 255 21.50 8.96 2.31
N VAL A 256 20.17 9.03 2.31
CA VAL A 256 19.41 10.20 1.83
C VAL A 256 19.74 11.45 2.64
N PHE A 257 19.80 11.36 3.96
CA PHE A 257 20.19 12.50 4.80
C PHE A 257 21.61 12.98 4.51
N LEU A 258 22.55 12.05 4.31
CA LEU A 258 23.93 12.37 3.97
C LEU A 258 24.04 13.00 2.58
N ALA A 259 23.32 12.48 1.58
CA ALA A 259 23.24 13.04 0.24
C ALA A 259 22.77 14.51 0.26
N ASN A 260 21.73 14.82 1.06
CA ASN A 260 21.29 16.21 1.27
C ASN A 260 22.40 17.08 1.85
N LYS A 261 23.19 16.57 2.79
CA LYS A 261 24.31 17.34 3.37
C LYS A 261 25.38 17.64 2.31
N ILE A 262 25.71 16.66 1.48
CA ILE A 262 26.69 16.82 0.38
C ILE A 262 26.18 17.83 -0.66
N LEU A 263 24.89 17.80 -1.01
CA LEU A 263 24.28 18.76 -1.93
C LEU A 263 24.28 20.20 -1.38
N ALA A 264 24.12 20.37 -0.06
CA ALA A 264 24.21 21.68 0.56
C ALA A 264 25.66 22.20 0.55
N GLU A 265 26.63 21.33 0.85
CA GLU A 265 28.06 21.66 0.83
C GLU A 265 28.55 22.07 -0.56
N SER A 266 28.11 21.41 -1.63
CA SER A 266 28.53 21.72 -3.00
C SER A 266 28.07 23.09 -3.51
N ARG A 267 27.05 23.70 -2.89
CA ARG A 267 26.57 25.05 -3.21
C ARG A 267 26.89 26.09 -2.15
N SER A 268 27.70 25.75 -1.14
CA SER A 268 27.97 26.62 0.02
C SER A 268 26.69 27.13 0.70
N ALA A 269 25.62 26.33 0.66
CA ALA A 269 24.32 26.67 1.22
C ALA A 269 24.08 25.94 2.54
N GLU A 270 23.13 26.44 3.35
CA GLU A 270 22.67 25.72 4.52
C GLU A 270 21.90 24.44 4.14
N SER A 271 21.99 23.42 5.00
CA SER A 271 21.26 22.17 4.80
C SER A 271 19.74 22.40 4.77
N ILE A 272 19.12 22.00 3.66
CA ILE A 272 17.65 22.05 3.45
C ILE A 272 16.94 21.19 4.50
N LEU A 273 17.54 20.07 4.90
CA LEU A 273 16.97 19.14 5.86
C LEU A 273 17.72 19.21 7.20
N THR A 274 16.99 19.51 8.28
CA THR A 274 17.51 19.36 9.64
C THR A 274 17.29 17.93 10.12
N LYS A 275 18.13 17.45 11.06
CA LYS A 275 17.98 16.10 11.61
C LYS A 275 16.60 15.87 12.23
N SER A 276 16.08 16.87 12.95
CA SER A 276 14.77 16.79 13.61
C SER A 276 13.64 16.70 12.58
N GLN A 277 13.64 17.56 11.56
CA GLN A 277 12.60 17.56 10.54
C GLN A 277 12.63 16.27 9.71
N PHE A 278 13.82 15.86 9.29
CA PHE A 278 14.01 14.61 8.54
C PHE A 278 13.51 13.39 9.34
N SER A 279 13.83 13.33 10.64
CA SER A 279 13.40 12.25 11.52
C SER A 279 11.89 12.17 11.65
N LYS A 280 11.21 13.34 11.74
CA LYS A 280 9.74 13.43 11.76
C LYS A 280 9.12 12.98 10.45
N ASP A 281 9.56 13.53 9.32
CA ASP A 281 8.95 13.27 8.01
C ASP A 281 9.16 11.82 7.54
N VAL A 282 10.33 11.23 7.83
CA VAL A 282 10.64 9.84 7.45
C VAL A 282 10.14 8.81 8.47
N GLY A 283 9.84 9.24 9.70
CA GLY A 283 9.37 8.38 10.79
C GLY A 283 10.47 7.48 11.35
N ILE A 284 11.62 8.08 11.70
CA ILE A 284 12.76 7.42 12.35
C ILE A 284 13.13 8.23 13.60
N ALA A 285 13.57 7.57 14.66
CA ALA A 285 14.04 8.28 15.85
C ALA A 285 15.37 9.00 15.58
N GLU A 286 15.47 10.27 15.98
CA GLU A 286 16.63 11.11 15.68
C GLU A 286 17.95 10.54 16.25
N TYR A 287 17.91 9.96 17.44
CA TYR A 287 19.09 9.31 18.03
C TYR A 287 19.59 8.14 17.17
N THR A 288 18.68 7.41 16.53
CA THR A 288 19.01 6.27 15.66
C THR A 288 19.68 6.76 14.38
N LEU A 289 19.18 7.85 13.79
CA LEU A 289 19.79 8.49 12.63
C LEU A 289 21.22 8.98 12.97
N ARG A 290 21.41 9.66 14.10
CA ARG A 290 22.73 10.15 14.54
C ARG A 290 23.73 9.00 14.73
N SER A 291 23.31 7.93 15.39
CA SER A 291 24.14 6.74 15.61
C SER A 291 24.52 6.05 14.30
N HIS A 292 23.58 5.93 13.36
CA HIS A 292 23.87 5.33 12.06
C HIS A 292 24.85 6.18 11.23
N LEU A 293 24.69 7.49 11.23
CA LEU A 293 25.62 8.40 10.54
C LEU A 293 27.04 8.31 11.12
N SER A 294 27.18 8.25 12.45
CA SER A 294 28.49 8.15 13.09
C SER A 294 29.12 6.76 13.04
N THR A 295 28.36 5.69 12.82
CA THR A 295 28.92 4.32 12.81
C THR A 295 29.15 3.79 11.39
N VAL A 296 28.29 4.14 10.44
CA VAL A 296 28.33 3.62 9.07
C VAL A 296 29.13 4.54 8.15
N PHE A 297 28.96 5.85 8.31
CA PHE A 297 29.46 6.88 7.39
C PHE A 297 30.64 7.71 7.94
N THR A 298 31.22 7.34 9.08
CA THR A 298 32.30 8.09 9.78
C THR A 298 33.58 8.31 8.96
N ASN A 299 33.86 7.44 7.98
CA ASN A 299 34.97 7.61 7.04
C ASN A 299 34.50 8.01 5.62
N GLY A 300 33.18 8.16 5.44
CA GLY A 300 32.58 8.50 4.15
C GLY A 300 32.84 9.95 3.75
N ALA A 301 32.89 10.89 4.71
CA ALA A 301 33.11 12.30 4.44
C ALA A 301 34.41 12.61 3.67
N SER A 302 35.44 11.76 3.81
CA SER A 302 36.71 11.85 3.07
C SER A 302 36.59 11.35 1.63
N GLN A 303 35.78 10.31 1.38
CA GLN A 303 35.49 9.76 0.04
C GLN A 303 34.40 10.55 -0.69
N SER A 304 33.48 11.20 0.03
CA SER A 304 32.41 12.05 -0.50
C SER A 304 32.95 13.31 -1.17
N LYS A 305 34.08 13.86 -0.69
CA LYS A 305 34.76 14.99 -1.34
C LYS A 305 35.33 14.65 -2.72
N MET A 306 35.68 13.39 -2.98
CA MET A 306 36.09 12.95 -4.33
C MET A 306 34.90 12.69 -5.26
N LEU A 307 33.77 12.19 -4.72
CA LEU A 307 32.57 11.91 -5.51
C LEU A 307 31.77 13.16 -5.88
N ALA A 308 31.78 14.20 -5.03
CA ALA A 308 31.16 15.49 -5.34
C ALA A 308 31.90 16.30 -6.42
N ALA A 309 33.13 15.91 -6.79
CA ALA A 309 33.87 16.52 -7.89
C ALA A 309 33.57 15.88 -9.26
N GLN A 310 32.76 14.81 -9.29
CA GLN A 310 32.41 14.05 -10.50
C GLN A 310 30.94 14.23 -10.96
N ILE A 311 30.17 15.08 -10.26
CA ILE A 311 28.76 15.42 -10.56
C ILE A 311 28.64 16.94 -10.57
#